data_AF-A0A2Z2MBZ8-F1
#
_entry.id   AF-A0A2Z2MBZ8-F1
#
_cell.length_a   1.000
_cell.length_b   1.000
_cell.length_c   1.000
_cell.angle_alpha   90.00
_cell.angle_beta   90.00
_cell.angle_gamma   90.00
#
_symmetry.space_group_name_H-M   'P 1'
#
loop_
_entity.id
_entity.type
_entity.pdbx_description
1 polymer ?
#
loop_
_entity_poly.entity_id
_entity_poly.type
_entity_poly.pdbx_seq_one_letter_code
_entity_poly.pdbx_strand_id
1 'polypeptide(L)'
;MYGVKKSRSGYLFDLPRERIAFLFLQDGTYIMYHDEETLCYSMKPVPVSKEEIERFEKTGELPDVINAIKSGDYPDSCIVKRLPPVDEDLAPLNPGRKCVVSLTGFQDTVIDYVECGGETLAVARLVDEPDKVCRFFGKGNYKIAAVKLKRGESCLPMDEFLAKIDECRGKLLG
;
A
#
# COMPACT_ATOMS: atom_id res chain seq x y z
N MET A 1 15.35 -1.48 -6.56
CA MET A 1 14.82 -0.93 -7.84
C MET A 1 13.32 -1.15 -7.85
N TYR A 2 12.53 -0.17 -8.31
CA TYR A 2 11.07 -0.31 -8.36
C TYR A 2 10.65 -1.41 -9.35
N GLY A 3 9.64 -2.19 -8.97
CA GLY A 3 8.88 -2.97 -9.93
C GLY A 3 7.94 -2.03 -10.69
N VAL A 4 8.00 -2.02 -12.02
CA VAL A 4 7.22 -1.08 -12.83
C VAL A 4 6.10 -1.80 -13.57
N LYS A 5 4.89 -1.24 -13.49
CA LYS A 5 3.75 -1.61 -14.34
C LYS A 5 3.29 -0.37 -15.07
N LYS A 6 3.08 -0.48 -16.38
CA LYS A 6 2.64 0.65 -17.21
C LYS A 6 1.50 0.28 -18.13
N SER A 7 0.68 1.29 -18.42
CA SER A 7 -0.43 1.21 -19.35
C SER A 7 -0.54 2.54 -20.10
N ARG A 8 -1.51 2.64 -21.03
CA ARG A 8 -1.82 3.93 -21.67
C ARG A 8 -2.31 4.98 -20.66
N SER A 9 -2.88 4.54 -19.55
CA SER A 9 -3.51 5.38 -18.54
C SER A 9 -2.60 5.75 -17.37
N GLY A 10 -1.35 5.27 -17.35
CA GLY A 10 -0.44 5.58 -16.24
C GLY A 10 0.68 4.57 -15.99
N TYR A 11 1.49 4.90 -14.97
CA TYR A 11 2.60 4.12 -14.45
C TYR A 11 2.40 3.83 -12.97
N LEU A 12 2.77 2.63 -12.54
CA LEU A 12 2.87 2.22 -11.13
C LEU A 12 4.30 1.76 -10.88
N PHE A 13 4.94 2.36 -9.89
CA PHE A 13 6.26 2.01 -9.38
C PHE A 13 6.06 1.45 -7.97
N ASP A 14 6.39 0.18 -7.80
CA ASP A 14 6.20 -0.56 -6.55
C ASP A 14 7.56 -0.90 -5.90
N LEU A 15 7.72 -0.53 -4.64
CA LEU A 15 8.64 -1.17 -3.69
C LEU A 15 7.81 -1.94 -2.65
N PRO A 16 8.44 -2.77 -1.80
CA PRO A 16 7.70 -3.50 -0.77
C PRO A 16 6.80 -2.60 0.10
N ARG A 17 7.27 -1.41 0.48
CA ARG A 17 6.56 -0.53 1.40
C ARG A 17 6.37 0.90 0.87
N GLU A 18 6.53 1.05 -0.44
CA GLU A 18 6.34 2.34 -1.10
C GLU A 18 5.70 2.11 -2.45
N ARG A 19 4.79 2.99 -2.84
CA ARG A 19 4.23 3.03 -4.19
C ARG A 19 4.19 4.46 -4.69
N ILE A 20 4.55 4.61 -5.96
CA ILE A 20 4.29 5.82 -6.73
C ILE A 20 3.39 5.44 -7.91
N ALA A 21 2.23 6.06 -8.00
CA ALA A 21 1.34 5.95 -9.14
C ALA A 21 1.28 7.29 -9.87
N PHE A 22 1.49 7.27 -11.18
CA PHE A 22 1.19 8.37 -12.08
C PHE A 22 0.00 7.97 -12.95
N LEU A 23 -1.06 8.75 -12.94
CA LEU A 23 -2.29 8.52 -13.71
C LEU A 23 -2.43 9.62 -14.75
N PHE A 24 -2.59 9.24 -16.01
CA PHE A 24 -2.78 10.19 -17.11
C PHE A 24 -4.28 10.35 -17.39
N LEU A 25 -4.82 11.49 -17.01
CA LEU A 25 -6.20 11.89 -17.31
C LEU A 25 -6.21 12.95 -18.42
N GLN A 26 -7.40 13.33 -18.88
CA GLN A 26 -7.57 14.26 -20.01
C GLN A 26 -6.98 15.66 -19.74
N ASP A 27 -7.01 16.08 -18.48
CA ASP A 27 -6.59 17.39 -17.99
C ASP A 27 -5.16 17.41 -17.43
N GLY A 28 -4.49 16.26 -17.36
CA GLY A 28 -3.07 16.16 -17.00
C GLY A 28 -2.70 14.93 -16.18
N THR A 29 -1.54 14.99 -15.53
CA THR A 29 -1.00 13.89 -14.72
C THR A 29 -1.38 14.02 -13.26
N TYR A 30 -1.97 12.99 -12.70
CA TYR A 30 -2.30 12.86 -11.28
C TYR A 30 -1.31 11.90 -10.61
N ILE A 31 -1.10 12.07 -9.31
CA ILE A 31 -0.21 11.23 -8.52
C ILE A 31 -0.89 10.62 -7.31
N MET A 32 -0.44 9.43 -6.95
CA MET A 32 -0.61 8.86 -5.62
C MET A 32 0.76 8.35 -5.18
N TYR A 33 1.25 8.88 -4.08
CA TYR A 33 2.44 8.43 -3.37
C TYR A 33 2.02 7.85 -2.03
N HIS A 34 2.62 6.72 -1.64
CA HIS A 34 2.66 6.37 -0.23
C HIS A 34 3.95 5.66 0.13
N ASP A 35 4.39 5.82 1.36
CA ASP A 35 5.42 5.01 2.03
C ASP A 35 4.81 4.28 3.25
N GLU A 36 5.59 4.06 4.32
CA GLU A 36 5.14 3.45 5.57
C GLU A 36 4.34 4.41 6.46
N GLU A 37 4.54 5.72 6.31
CA GLU A 37 4.04 6.73 7.24
C GLU A 37 3.05 7.68 6.59
N THR A 38 3.17 7.90 5.28
CA THR A 38 2.50 8.98 4.58
C THR A 38 1.81 8.48 3.32
N LEU A 39 0.61 8.99 3.09
CA LEU A 39 -0.11 8.94 1.83
C LEU A 39 -0.30 10.37 1.32
N CYS A 40 0.03 10.62 0.05
CA CYS A 40 -0.24 11.85 -0.69
C CYS A 40 -0.95 11.45 -1.98
N TYR A 41 -2.15 11.94 -2.23
CA TYR A 41 -2.79 11.79 -3.55
C TYR A 41 -3.33 13.12 -4.03
N SER A 42 -3.05 13.44 -5.29
CA SER A 42 -3.41 14.73 -5.87
C SER A 42 -4.88 14.77 -6.28
N MET A 43 -5.57 15.85 -5.93
CA MET A 43 -6.94 16.16 -6.37
C MET A 43 -6.99 16.99 -7.67
N LYS A 44 -5.84 17.46 -8.15
CA LYS A 44 -5.65 18.20 -9.40
C LYS A 44 -4.37 17.71 -10.09
N PRO A 45 -4.19 17.95 -11.40
CA PRO A 45 -2.96 17.60 -12.07
C PRO A 45 -1.74 18.24 -11.39
N VAL A 46 -0.64 17.50 -11.34
CA VAL A 46 0.65 17.97 -10.84
C VAL A 46 1.60 18.25 -12.01
N PRO A 47 2.57 19.18 -11.83
CA PRO A 47 3.50 19.56 -12.88
C PRO A 47 4.59 18.49 -13.06
N VAL A 48 4.22 17.34 -13.61
CA VAL A 48 5.14 16.26 -13.98
C VAL A 48 4.83 15.77 -15.39
N SER A 49 5.84 15.84 -16.25
CA SER A 49 5.72 15.40 -17.64
C SER A 49 5.85 13.88 -17.77
N LYS A 50 5.36 13.35 -18.89
CA LYS A 50 5.52 11.93 -19.19
C LYS A 50 6.98 11.58 -19.43
N GLU A 51 7.75 12.50 -20.00
CA GLU A 51 9.18 12.37 -20.28
C GLU A 51 10.00 12.23 -18.99
N GLU A 52 9.64 12.96 -17.93
CA GLU A 52 10.23 12.79 -16.60
C GLU A 52 9.94 11.41 -16.01
N ILE A 53 8.69 10.94 -16.12
CA ILE A 53 8.28 9.60 -15.63
C ILE A 53 9.01 8.49 -16.39
N GLU A 54 9.17 8.64 -17.71
CA GLU A 54 9.91 7.69 -18.55
C GLU A 54 11.42 7.72 -18.26
N ARG A 55 11.98 8.88 -17.90
CA ARG A 55 13.36 8.99 -17.44
C ARG A 55 13.54 8.30 -16.09
N PHE A 56 12.61 8.48 -15.17
CA PHE A 56 12.62 7.78 -13.89
C PHE A 56 12.60 6.25 -14.08
N GLU A 57 11.74 5.72 -14.95
CA GLU A 57 11.73 4.28 -15.28
C GLU A 57 13.10 3.80 -15.77
N LYS A 58 13.77 4.56 -16.63
CA LYS A 58 15.05 4.16 -17.25
C LYS A 58 16.25 4.32 -16.33
N THR A 59 16.28 5.37 -15.51
CA THR A 59 17.47 5.81 -14.77
C THR A 59 17.38 5.58 -13.27
N GLY A 60 16.16 5.46 -12.73
CA GLY A 60 15.92 5.46 -11.29
C GLY A 60 15.96 6.84 -10.64
N GLU A 61 16.23 7.92 -11.41
CA GLU A 61 16.19 9.30 -10.93
C GLU A 61 14.74 9.72 -10.66
N LEU A 62 14.43 10.04 -9.40
CA LEU A 62 13.07 10.40 -8.99
C LEU A 62 12.64 11.74 -9.62
N PRO A 63 11.40 11.86 -10.12
CA PRO A 63 10.86 13.15 -10.54
C PRO A 63 10.84 14.15 -9.38
N ASP A 64 11.03 15.43 -9.68
CA ASP A 64 11.15 16.49 -8.65
C ASP A 64 9.95 16.53 -7.70
N VAL A 65 8.74 16.31 -8.22
CA VAL A 65 7.52 16.25 -7.41
C VAL A 65 7.58 15.13 -6.36
N ILE A 66 8.22 14.00 -6.66
CA ILE A 66 8.37 12.90 -5.71
C ILE A 66 9.46 13.21 -4.68
N ASN A 67 10.57 13.84 -5.10
CA ASN A 67 11.59 14.30 -4.16
C ASN A 67 11.01 15.31 -3.15
N ALA A 68 10.21 16.26 -3.63
CA ALA A 68 9.50 17.22 -2.79
C ALA A 68 8.60 16.52 -1.76
N ILE A 69 7.73 15.61 -2.20
CA ILE A 69 6.85 14.82 -1.33
C ILE A 69 7.63 14.06 -0.26
N LYS A 70 8.73 13.40 -0.65
CA LYS A 70 9.58 12.65 0.30
C LYS A 70 10.28 13.55 1.32
N SER A 71 10.50 14.82 0.99
CA SER A 71 11.04 15.82 1.92
C SER A 71 9.98 16.50 2.80
N GLY A 72 8.70 16.14 2.65
CA GLY A 72 7.58 16.78 3.34
C GLY A 72 7.06 18.06 2.67
N ASP A 73 7.55 18.39 1.48
CA ASP A 73 7.04 19.48 0.66
C ASP A 73 5.99 18.93 -0.31
N TYR A 74 4.73 18.97 0.12
CA TYR A 74 3.63 18.39 -0.64
C TYR A 74 3.02 19.42 -1.58
N PRO A 75 2.69 19.04 -2.84
CA PRO A 75 1.92 19.90 -3.72
C PRO A 75 0.61 20.34 -3.05
N ASP A 76 0.20 21.60 -3.22
CA ASP A 76 -1.07 22.13 -2.69
C ASP A 76 -2.31 21.32 -3.12
N SER A 77 -2.20 20.57 -4.22
CA SER A 77 -3.25 19.70 -4.72
C SER A 77 -3.35 18.36 -3.99
N CYS A 78 -2.38 18.00 -3.16
CA CYS A 78 -2.36 16.72 -2.45
C CYS A 78 -3.24 16.74 -1.20
N ILE A 79 -4.06 15.70 -1.06
CA ILE A 79 -4.54 15.29 0.25
C ILE A 79 -3.45 14.45 0.89
N VAL A 80 -2.97 14.88 2.04
CA VAL A 80 -1.91 14.20 2.81
C VAL A 80 -2.52 13.57 4.04
N LYS A 81 -2.25 12.27 4.25
CA LYS A 81 -2.69 11.51 5.42
C LYS A 81 -1.51 10.77 6.03
N ARG A 82 -1.51 10.65 7.36
CA ARG A 82 -0.64 9.71 8.05
C ARG A 82 -1.23 8.32 8.00
N LEU A 83 -0.41 7.34 7.68
CA LEU A 83 -0.80 5.95 7.64
C LEU A 83 -0.72 5.33 9.05
N PRO A 84 -1.61 4.38 9.37
CA PRO A 84 -1.46 3.53 10.55
C PRO A 84 -0.10 2.80 10.52
N PRO A 85 0.48 2.50 11.70
CA PRO A 85 1.73 1.76 11.76
C PRO A 85 1.58 0.38 11.13
N VAL A 86 2.67 -0.09 10.53
CA VAL A 86 2.78 -1.44 9.97
C VAL A 86 2.55 -2.47 11.07
N ASP A 87 1.81 -3.53 10.77
CA ASP A 87 1.55 -4.59 11.74
C ASP A 87 2.80 -5.47 11.94
N GLU A 88 3.40 -5.41 13.15
CA GLU A 88 4.65 -6.10 13.48
C GLU A 88 4.51 -7.63 13.60
N ASP A 89 3.29 -8.15 13.81
CA ASP A 89 3.05 -9.57 14.05
C ASP A 89 3.43 -10.41 12.83
N LEU A 90 3.36 -9.84 11.63
CA LEU A 90 3.74 -10.49 10.37
C LEU A 90 5.25 -10.41 10.06
N ALA A 91 6.03 -9.62 10.81
CA ALA A 91 7.46 -9.44 10.57
C ALA A 91 8.29 -10.74 10.64
N PRO A 92 8.02 -11.69 11.57
CA PRO A 92 8.74 -12.96 11.64
C PRO A 92 8.57 -13.84 10.39
N LEU A 93 7.49 -13.67 9.63
CA LEU A 93 7.24 -14.43 8.40
C LEU A 93 7.88 -13.77 7.18
N ASN A 94 7.80 -12.44 7.10
CA ASN A 94 8.46 -11.68 6.05
C ASN A 94 8.76 -10.23 6.51
N PRO A 95 10.03 -9.88 6.76
CA PRO A 95 10.39 -8.51 7.13
C PRO A 95 10.16 -7.51 5.98
N GLY A 96 10.25 -7.96 4.73
CA GLY A 96 9.98 -7.19 3.51
C GLY A 96 8.54 -7.32 3.00
N ARG A 97 7.57 -7.61 3.87
CA ARG A 97 6.15 -7.74 3.50
C ARG A 97 5.60 -6.47 2.86
N LYS A 98 4.58 -6.65 2.02
CA LYS A 98 3.98 -5.57 1.25
C LYS A 98 2.94 -4.82 2.08
N CYS A 99 3.10 -3.51 2.15
CA CYS A 99 2.07 -2.59 2.64
C CYS A 99 1.42 -1.95 1.41
N VAL A 100 0.10 -2.10 1.26
CA VAL A 100 -0.65 -1.52 0.14
C VAL A 100 -1.77 -0.65 0.67
N VAL A 101 -1.83 0.59 0.19
CA VAL A 101 -3.00 1.46 0.40
C VAL A 101 -4.07 1.15 -0.64
N SER A 102 -5.25 0.75 -0.19
CA SER A 102 -6.42 0.53 -1.05
C SER A 102 -7.36 1.73 -1.01
N LEU A 103 -7.22 2.65 -1.97
CA LEU A 103 -8.18 3.73 -2.20
C LEU A 103 -9.44 3.15 -2.87
N THR A 104 -10.56 3.09 -2.14
CA THR A 104 -11.85 2.67 -2.74
C THR A 104 -12.87 3.79 -2.78
N GLY A 105 -12.44 5.05 -2.56
CA GLY A 105 -13.33 6.22 -2.58
C GLY A 105 -14.27 6.36 -1.38
N PHE A 106 -14.17 5.48 -0.37
CA PHE A 106 -15.00 5.53 0.85
C PHE A 106 -14.14 5.67 2.10
N GLN A 107 -13.21 4.74 2.31
CA GLN A 107 -12.25 4.77 3.40
C GLN A 107 -10.91 4.23 2.91
N ASP A 108 -9.85 4.99 3.11
CA ASP A 108 -8.51 4.56 2.78
C ASP A 108 -8.09 3.49 3.79
N THR A 109 -7.43 2.44 3.30
CA THR A 109 -7.11 1.28 4.13
C THR A 109 -5.72 0.81 3.80
N VAL A 110 -4.89 0.69 4.84
CA VAL A 110 -3.60 0.02 4.78
C VAL A 110 -3.82 -1.47 4.92
N ILE A 111 -3.15 -2.27 4.09
CA ILE A 111 -3.19 -3.72 4.15
C ILE A 111 -1.77 -4.26 4.17
N ASP A 112 -1.39 -4.88 5.29
CA ASP A 112 -0.18 -5.68 5.44
C ASP A 112 -0.51 -7.15 5.16
N TYR A 113 0.31 -7.83 4.37
CA TYR A 113 0.04 -9.24 4.09
C TYR A 113 1.27 -10.09 3.76
N VAL A 114 1.15 -11.40 3.99
CA VAL A 114 2.14 -12.44 3.67
C VAL A 114 1.41 -13.66 3.12
N GLU A 115 2.01 -14.31 2.12
CA GLU A 115 1.53 -15.60 1.60
C GLU A 115 2.23 -16.75 2.34
N CYS A 116 1.46 -17.73 2.78
CA CYS A 116 1.94 -18.91 3.48
C CYS A 116 1.29 -20.19 2.94
N GLY A 117 2.07 -21.03 2.25
CA GLY A 117 1.57 -22.33 1.79
C GLY A 117 0.32 -22.29 0.89
N GLY A 118 0.11 -21.20 0.15
CA GLY A 118 -1.07 -20.98 -0.70
C GLY A 118 -2.26 -20.33 0.01
N GLU A 119 -2.10 -19.90 1.26
CA GLU A 119 -3.06 -19.11 2.03
C GLU A 119 -2.47 -17.72 2.32
N THR A 120 -3.33 -16.72 2.53
CA THR A 120 -2.92 -15.35 2.81
C THR A 120 -3.20 -15.00 4.26
N LEU A 121 -2.18 -14.49 4.96
CA LEU A 121 -2.32 -13.76 6.22
C LEU A 121 -2.36 -12.27 5.90
N ALA A 122 -3.40 -11.56 6.32
CA ALA A 122 -3.53 -10.13 6.07
C ALA A 122 -4.08 -9.36 7.28
N VAL A 123 -3.59 -8.15 7.47
CA VAL A 123 -4.08 -7.19 8.45
C VAL A 123 -4.46 -5.92 7.72
N ALA A 124 -5.72 -5.50 7.87
CA ALA A 124 -6.23 -4.25 7.32
C ALA A 124 -6.51 -3.24 8.43
N ARG A 125 -6.16 -1.97 8.21
CA ARG A 125 -6.45 -0.84 9.11
C ARG A 125 -7.01 0.34 8.34
N LEU A 126 -8.04 0.99 8.87
CA LEU A 126 -8.54 2.22 8.28
C LEU A 126 -7.56 3.36 8.56
N VAL A 127 -7.30 4.21 7.56
CA VAL A 127 -6.36 5.34 7.72
C VAL A 127 -6.91 6.38 8.70
N ASP A 128 -8.19 6.70 8.59
CA ASP A 128 -8.84 7.72 9.42
C ASP A 128 -9.28 7.16 10.80
N GLU A 129 -9.27 5.83 10.98
CA GLU A 129 -9.65 5.14 12.22
C GLU A 129 -8.67 3.98 12.50
N PRO A 130 -7.41 4.27 12.87
CA PRO A 130 -6.33 3.27 12.94
C PRO A 130 -6.56 2.13 13.96
N ASP A 131 -7.42 2.37 14.94
CA ASP A 131 -7.82 1.38 15.95
C ASP A 131 -8.78 0.31 15.38
N LYS A 132 -9.44 0.58 14.25
CA LYS A 132 -10.26 -0.40 13.54
C LYS A 132 -9.36 -1.29 12.70
N VAL A 133 -9.14 -2.50 13.20
CA VAL A 133 -8.27 -3.52 12.59
C VAL A 133 -9.07 -4.74 12.19
N CYS A 134 -8.79 -5.29 11.00
CA CYS A 134 -9.30 -6.59 10.58
C CYS A 134 -8.15 -7.54 10.25
N ARG A 135 -8.09 -8.66 10.95
CA ARG A 135 -7.15 -9.76 10.66
C ARG A 135 -7.86 -10.84 9.85
N PHE A 136 -7.15 -11.40 8.89
CA PHE A 136 -7.64 -12.41 7.97
C PHE A 136 -6.61 -13.51 7.76
N PHE A 137 -7.10 -14.75 7.70
CA PHE A 137 -6.36 -15.91 7.25
C PHE A 137 -7.24 -16.75 6.33
N GLY A 138 -6.69 -17.19 5.20
CA GLY A 138 -7.34 -18.19 4.35
C GLY A 138 -6.96 -18.08 2.88
N LYS A 139 -7.58 -18.92 2.05
CA LYS A 139 -7.39 -18.88 0.60
C LYS A 139 -8.02 -17.63 0.01
N GLY A 140 -7.28 -16.92 -0.85
CA GLY A 140 -7.83 -15.79 -1.59
C GLY A 140 -6.83 -14.66 -1.76
N ASN A 141 -7.34 -13.43 -1.74
CA ASN A 141 -6.56 -12.22 -1.94
C ASN A 141 -6.54 -11.40 -0.65
N TYR A 142 -5.39 -10.80 -0.31
CA TYR A 142 -5.21 -9.91 0.86
C TYR A 142 -6.28 -8.82 1.00
N LYS A 143 -6.90 -8.38 -0.11
CA LYS A 143 -8.00 -7.40 -0.12
C LYS A 143 -9.22 -7.82 0.69
N ILE A 144 -9.39 -9.12 0.98
CA ILE A 144 -10.50 -9.63 1.77
C ILE A 144 -10.52 -8.97 3.17
N ALA A 145 -9.35 -8.78 3.81
CA ALA A 145 -9.26 -8.11 5.10
C ALA A 145 -9.86 -6.69 5.06
N ALA A 146 -9.52 -5.91 4.03
CA ALA A 146 -10.05 -4.57 3.86
C ALA A 146 -11.56 -4.55 3.55
N VAL A 147 -12.06 -5.51 2.77
CA VAL A 147 -13.50 -5.63 2.49
C VAL A 147 -14.28 -5.94 3.76
N LYS A 148 -13.80 -6.90 4.55
CA LYS A 148 -14.41 -7.26 5.84
C LYS A 148 -14.46 -6.09 6.80
N LEU A 149 -13.33 -5.38 6.93
CA LEU A 149 -13.22 -4.19 7.77
C LEU A 149 -14.24 -3.12 7.40
N LYS A 150 -14.34 -2.78 6.10
CA LYS A 150 -15.27 -1.75 5.60
C LYS A 150 -16.74 -2.12 5.77
N ARG A 151 -17.05 -3.41 5.78
CA ARG A 151 -18.42 -3.91 5.93
C ARG A 151 -18.82 -4.17 7.38
N GLY A 152 -17.90 -4.04 8.33
CA GLY A 152 -18.13 -4.42 9.72
C GLY A 152 -18.40 -5.92 9.88
N GLU A 153 -17.85 -6.75 8.99
CA GLU A 153 -17.94 -8.21 9.12
C GLU A 153 -17.00 -8.73 10.21
N SER A 154 -17.26 -9.94 10.71
CA SER A 154 -16.37 -10.59 11.66
C SER A 154 -14.97 -10.77 11.08
N CYS A 155 -13.98 -10.31 11.85
CA CYS A 155 -12.55 -10.45 11.61
C CYS A 155 -11.96 -11.47 12.58
N LEU A 156 -10.80 -12.04 12.22
CA LEU A 156 -10.14 -13.03 13.06
C LEU A 156 -9.66 -12.37 14.37
N PRO A 157 -9.92 -12.98 15.55
CA PRO A 157 -9.34 -12.53 16.81
C PRO A 157 -7.82 -12.57 16.80
N MET A 158 -7.18 -11.77 17.66
CA MET A 158 -5.72 -11.70 17.75
C MET A 158 -5.10 -13.07 18.07
N ASP A 159 -5.58 -13.75 19.10
CA ASP A 159 -5.02 -15.02 19.56
C ASP A 159 -5.07 -16.10 18.47
N GLU A 160 -6.19 -16.16 17.73
CA GLU A 160 -6.34 -17.07 16.58
C GLU A 160 -5.40 -16.70 15.42
N PHE A 161 -5.20 -15.41 15.17
CA PHE A 161 -4.29 -14.94 14.14
C PHE A 161 -2.83 -15.27 14.45
N LEU A 162 -2.39 -15.05 15.69
CA LEU A 162 -1.05 -15.40 16.14
C LEU A 162 -0.80 -16.91 16.06
N ALA A 163 -1.79 -17.74 16.42
CA ALA A 163 -1.69 -19.18 16.24
C ALA A 163 -1.47 -19.57 14.77
N LYS A 164 -2.11 -18.87 13.82
CA LYS A 164 -1.87 -19.10 12.37
C LYS A 164 -0.51 -18.64 11.90
N ILE A 165 0.04 -17.58 12.49
CA ILE A 165 1.42 -17.14 12.23
C ILE A 165 2.41 -18.21 12.69
N ASP A 166 2.23 -18.76 13.89
CA ASP A 166 3.10 -19.82 14.40
C ASP A 166 3.00 -21.12 13.60
N GLU A 167 1.79 -21.54 13.22
CA GLU A 167 1.57 -22.67 12.30
C GLU A 167 2.31 -22.44 10.96
N CYS A 168 2.22 -21.23 10.42
CA CYS A 168 2.91 -20.87 9.19
C CYS A 168 4.44 -20.94 9.34
N ARG A 169 4.96 -20.36 10.41
CA ARG A 169 6.39 -20.35 10.71
C ARG A 169 6.94 -21.77 10.88
N GLY A 170 6.20 -22.65 11.56
CA GLY A 170 6.55 -24.06 11.70
C GLY A 170 6.67 -24.78 10.34
N LYS A 171 5.78 -24.48 9.38
CA LYS A 171 5.84 -25.05 8.02
C LYS A 171 7.00 -24.52 7.18
N LEU A 172 7.52 -23.32 7.47
CA LEU A 172 8.65 -22.73 6.73
C LEU A 172 10.01 -23.20 7.25
N LEU A 173 10.09 -23.65 8.51
CA LEU A 173 11.33 -24.08 9.17
C LEU A 173 11.53 -25.61 9.17
N GLY A 174 10.50 -26.39 8.81
CA GLY A 174 10.57 -27.85 8.66
C GLY A 174 10.62 -28.27 7.20
#